data_AF-A0A015KRZ1-F1
#
_entry.id   AF-A0A015KRZ1-F1
#
_cell.length_a   1.000
_cell.length_b   1.000
_cell.length_c   1.000
_cell.angle_alpha   90.00
_cell.angle_beta   90.00
_cell.angle_gamma   90.00
#
_symmetry.space_group_name_H-M   'P 1'
#
loop_
_entity.id
_entity.type
_entity.pdbx_description
1 polymer ?
#
loop_
_entity_poly.entity_id
_entity_poly.type
_entity_poly.pdbx_seq_one_letter_code
_entity_poly.pdbx_strand_id
1 'polypeptide(L)'
;MFSQKILLTENNIQEYLEINRASENKKIDDFIQERQLKINDSDNMIVFEWIPYNQFNEIKETGKNGLITIYSAIWEDGPLHKKHQYDKN
;
A
#
# COMPACT_ATOMS: atom_id res chain seq x y z
N MET A 1 0.15 13.20 -6.78
CA MET A 1 1.14 12.39 -6.04
C MET A 1 1.57 11.31 -7.01
N PHE A 2 2.85 11.28 -7.40
CA PHE A 2 3.32 10.51 -8.56
C PHE A 2 3.22 9.01 -8.31
N SER A 3 2.33 8.32 -9.04
CA SER A 3 2.35 6.86 -9.15
C SER A 3 3.35 6.51 -10.24
N GLN A 4 4.52 5.99 -9.84
CA GLN A 4 5.50 5.45 -10.77
C GLN A 4 5.73 3.97 -10.46
N LYS A 5 5.43 3.16 -11.48
CA LYS A 5 5.50 1.71 -11.46
C LYS A 5 6.97 1.30 -11.57
N ILE A 6 7.68 1.23 -10.45
CA ILE A 6 9.11 0.85 -10.40
C ILE A 6 9.21 -0.68 -10.31
N LEU A 7 9.96 -1.28 -11.23
CA LEU A 7 10.39 -2.68 -11.17
C LEU A 7 11.42 -2.82 -10.04
N LEU A 8 11.15 -3.68 -9.05
CA LEU A 8 11.99 -3.83 -7.86
C LEU A 8 13.25 -4.67 -8.18
N THR A 9 14.39 -4.02 -8.30
CA THR A 9 15.73 -4.62 -8.15
C THR A 9 16.31 -4.29 -6.78
N GLU A 10 17.32 -5.01 -6.27
CA GLU A 10 17.89 -4.82 -4.91
C GLU A 10 18.29 -3.37 -4.59
N ASN A 11 18.79 -2.63 -5.58
CA ASN A 11 19.13 -1.20 -5.44
C ASN A 11 17.90 -0.28 -5.30
N ASN A 12 16.72 -0.74 -5.71
CA ASN A 12 15.47 0.04 -5.70
C ASN A 12 14.71 -0.15 -4.38
N ILE A 13 15.12 -1.13 -3.55
CA ILE A 13 14.53 -1.35 -2.23
C ILE A 13 14.95 -0.24 -1.27
N GLN A 14 16.21 0.23 -1.31
CA GLN A 14 16.67 1.34 -0.47
C GLN A 14 15.99 2.67 -0.83
N GLU A 15 15.79 2.93 -2.12
CA GLU A 15 15.02 4.08 -2.60
C GLU A 15 13.54 3.98 -2.20
N TYR A 16 12.93 2.79 -2.28
CA TYR A 16 11.58 2.53 -1.77
C TYR A 16 11.49 2.71 -0.24
N LEU A 17 12.53 2.36 0.52
CA LEU A 17 12.60 2.56 1.97
C LEU A 17 12.69 4.05 2.35
N GLU A 18 13.42 4.88 1.59
CA GLU A 18 13.44 6.33 1.80
C GLU A 18 12.11 7.01 1.40
N ILE A 19 11.43 6.49 0.36
CA ILE A 19 10.15 7.01 -0.13
C ILE A 19 8.97 6.71 0.82
N ASN A 20 9.04 5.64 1.62
CA ASN A 20 7.92 5.17 2.46
C ASN A 20 7.80 5.81 3.86
N ARG A 21 8.35 7.01 4.08
CA ARG A 21 7.90 7.88 5.18
C ARG A 21 6.52 8.46 4.87
N ALA A 22 5.52 7.60 4.75
CA ALA A 22 4.19 7.94 4.27
C ALA A 22 3.31 8.60 5.34
N SER A 23 3.66 8.45 6.63
CA SER A 23 2.77 8.82 7.74
C SER A 23 3.28 9.93 8.67
N GLU A 24 4.52 10.40 8.47
CA GLU A 24 5.25 11.28 9.41
C GLU A 24 5.38 10.71 10.85
N ASN A 25 5.01 9.44 11.05
CA ASN A 25 5.01 8.76 12.33
C ASN A 25 5.90 7.52 12.27
N LYS A 26 7.08 7.64 12.87
CA LYS A 26 8.10 6.58 12.86
C LYS A 26 7.57 5.21 13.30
N LYS A 27 6.69 5.13 14.30
CA LYS A 27 6.17 3.84 14.78
C LYS A 27 5.27 3.17 13.74
N ILE A 28 4.52 3.96 12.98
CA ILE A 28 3.66 3.47 11.90
C ILE A 28 4.53 3.04 10.72
N ASP A 29 5.51 3.86 10.35
CA ASP A 29 6.45 3.55 9.27
C ASP A 29 7.24 2.26 9.55
N ASP A 30 7.75 2.09 10.78
CA ASP A 30 8.46 0.88 11.22
C ASP A 30 7.55 -0.36 11.14
N PHE A 31 6.28 -0.23 11.55
CA PHE A 31 5.30 -1.31 11.48
C PHE A 31 4.97 -1.73 10.05
N ILE A 32 4.77 -0.76 9.14
CA ILE A 32 4.48 -1.04 7.72
C ILE A 32 5.65 -1.82 7.11
N GLN A 33 6.88 -1.39 7.36
CA GLN A 33 8.09 -2.07 6.85
C GLN A 33 8.20 -3.49 7.40
N GLU A 34 8.00 -3.70 8.69
CA GLU A 34 8.03 -5.04 9.30
C GLU A 34 7.01 -5.98 8.65
N ARG A 35 5.81 -5.48 8.34
CA ARG A 35 4.76 -6.27 7.67
C ARG A 35 5.12 -6.61 6.23
N GLN A 36 5.64 -5.66 5.47
CA GLN A 36 6.05 -5.88 4.08
C GLN A 36 7.19 -6.90 3.97
N LEU A 37 8.18 -6.85 4.88
CA LEU A 37 9.29 -7.81 4.91
C LEU A 37 8.81 -9.24 5.18
N LYS A 38 7.93 -9.44 6.17
CA LYS A 38 7.40 -10.79 6.51
C LYS A 38 6.60 -11.45 5.38
N ILE A 39 5.99 -10.65 4.53
CA ILE A 39 5.14 -11.13 3.44
C ILE A 39 5.97 -11.55 2.22
N ASN A 40 7.11 -10.90 2.00
CA ASN A 40 8.02 -11.26 0.91
C ASN A 40 8.61 -12.67 1.07
N ASP A 41 8.70 -13.18 2.30
CA ASP A 41 9.18 -14.54 2.60
C ASP A 41 8.14 -15.65 2.32
N SER A 42 6.88 -15.29 2.02
CA SER A 42 5.83 -16.25 1.70
C SER A 42 5.43 -16.15 0.24
N ASP A 43 5.34 -17.28 -0.46
CA ASP A 43 4.81 -17.42 -1.83
C ASP A 43 3.35 -16.95 -1.98
N ASN A 44 2.75 -16.38 -0.93
CA ASN A 44 1.40 -15.88 -0.92
C ASN A 44 1.29 -14.52 -1.62
N MET A 45 0.28 -14.44 -2.46
CA MET A 45 -0.04 -13.40 -3.43
C MET A 45 -0.52 -12.07 -2.81
N ILE A 46 -0.46 -11.93 -1.49
CA ILE A 46 -1.05 -10.81 -0.75
C ILE A 46 0.03 -9.77 -0.50
N VAL A 47 -0.11 -8.58 -1.08
CA VAL A 47 0.78 -7.43 -0.81
C VAL A 47 0.17 -6.61 0.33
N PHE A 48 0.99 -6.21 1.32
CA PHE A 48 0.55 -5.27 2.35
C PHE A 48 0.79 -3.83 1.87
N GLU A 49 -0.29 -3.06 1.74
CA GLU A 49 -0.28 -1.78 1.05
C GLU A 49 -0.63 -0.59 1.94
N TRP A 50 0.28 0.39 1.85
CA TRP A 50 0.15 1.80 2.22
C TRP A 50 -0.89 2.57 1.39
N ILE A 51 -2.13 2.83 1.82
CA ILE A 51 -3.08 3.65 1.03
C ILE A 51 -3.26 5.05 1.63
N PRO A 52 -2.71 6.11 1.00
CA PRO A 52 -2.96 7.50 1.40
C PRO A 52 -4.42 7.90 1.23
N TYR A 53 -4.93 8.73 2.16
CA TYR A 53 -6.33 9.17 2.14
C TYR A 53 -6.74 9.88 0.83
N ASN A 54 -5.81 10.61 0.20
CA ASN A 54 -6.06 11.34 -1.04
C ASN A 54 -6.22 10.45 -2.28
N GLN A 55 -6.07 9.13 -2.16
CA GLN A 55 -6.39 8.15 -3.23
C GLN A 55 -7.86 7.71 -3.22
N PHE A 56 -8.63 8.11 -2.20
CA PHE A 56 -10.04 7.78 -2.11
C PHE A 56 -10.91 8.88 -2.73
N ASN A 57 -11.79 8.46 -3.63
CA ASN A 57 -12.81 9.27 -4.28
C ASN A 57 -14.21 8.94 -3.74
N GLU A 58 -15.19 9.79 -4.08
CA GLU A 58 -16.61 9.58 -3.76
C GLU A 58 -16.87 9.21 -2.29
N ILE A 59 -16.14 9.86 -1.39
CA ILE A 59 -16.22 9.59 0.06
C ILE A 59 -17.59 10.03 0.57
N LYS A 60 -18.40 9.05 0.99
CA LYS A 60 -19.79 9.25 1.43
C LYS A 60 -20.02 8.60 2.78
N GLU A 61 -20.64 9.33 3.71
CA GLU A 61 -21.09 8.75 4.98
C GLU A 61 -22.21 7.72 4.72
N THR A 62 -22.05 6.53 5.27
CA THR A 62 -23.03 5.43 5.16
C THR A 62 -23.76 5.15 6.47
N GLY A 63 -23.26 5.68 7.58
CA GLY A 63 -23.94 5.62 8.86
C GLY A 63 -23.12 6.20 10.00
N LYS A 64 -23.82 6.50 11.09
CA LYS A 64 -23.24 7.04 12.31
C LYS A 64 -23.84 6.33 13.51
N ASN A 65 -22.98 5.88 14.41
CA ASN A 65 -23.38 5.26 15.67
C ASN A 65 -22.51 5.77 16.81
N GLY A 66 -23.10 6.59 17.69
CA GLY A 66 -22.38 7.22 18.80
C GLY A 66 -21.21 8.08 18.32
N LEU A 67 -19.99 7.69 18.70
CA LEU A 67 -18.74 8.38 18.34
C LEU A 67 -18.15 7.93 16.99
N ILE A 68 -18.71 6.90 16.35
CA ILE A 68 -18.18 6.31 15.12
C ILE A 68 -19.00 6.79 13.93
N THR A 69 -18.31 7.26 12.89
CA THR A 69 -18.90 7.60 11.59
C THR A 69 -18.29 6.68 10.54
N ILE A 70 -19.13 6.00 9.77
CA ILE A 70 -18.74 5.03 8.74
C ILE A 70 -18.85 5.71 7.38
N TYR A 71 -17.82 5.54 6.57
CA TYR A 71 -17.76 6.08 5.20
C TYR A 71 -17.55 4.95 4.20
N SER A 72 -18.15 5.08 3.02
CA SER A 72 -17.77 4.36 1.80
C SER A 72 -16.94 5.27 0.91
N ALA A 73 -15.99 4.70 0.17
CA ALA A 73 -15.20 5.42 -0.82
C ALA A 73 -14.81 4.50 -1.99
N ILE A 74 -14.48 5.10 -3.12
CA ILE A 74 -13.90 4.42 -4.28
C ILE A 74 -12.39 4.57 -4.24
N TRP A 75 -11.67 3.47 -4.42
CA TRP A 75 -10.21 3.47 -4.58
C TRP A 75 -9.87 3.21 -6.05
N GLU A 76 -9.52 4.26 -6.78
CA GLU A 76 -9.34 4.22 -8.25
C GLU A 76 -8.19 3.31 -8.69
N ASP A 77 -7.06 3.38 -7.98
CA ASP A 77 -5.85 2.63 -8.35
C ASP A 77 -6.01 1.13 -8.07
N GLY A 78 -6.92 0.77 -7.16
CA GLY A 78 -7.17 -0.59 -6.73
C GLY A 78 -5.95 -1.25 -6.05
N PRO A 79 -6.11 -2.50 -5.56
CA PRO A 79 -5.04 -3.23 -4.92
C PRO A 79 -3.91 -3.56 -5.89
N LEU A 80 -2.65 -3.49 -5.42
CA LEU A 80 -1.51 -4.00 -6.19
C LEU A 80 -1.62 -5.52 -6.34
N HIS A 81 -1.30 -5.97 -7.55
CA HIS A 81 -1.17 -7.39 -7.88
C HIS A 81 0.29 -7.71 -8.19
N LYS A 82 0.81 -8.81 -7.65
CA LYS A 82 2.09 -9.36 -8.10
C LYS A 82 1.94 -9.75 -9.58
N LYS A 83 2.79 -9.20 -10.45
CA LYS A 83 2.85 -9.63 -11.85
C LYS A 83 3.63 -10.95 -11.93
N HIS A 84 3.00 -12.01 -12.43
CA HIS A 84 3.74 -13.20 -12.84
C HIS A 84 4.51 -12.88 -14.12
N GLN A 85 5.85 -12.91 -14.05
CA GLN A 85 6.66 -13.00 -15.26
C GLN A 85 6.70 -14.47 -15.65
N TYR A 86 5.90 -14.85 -16.65
CA TYR A 86 6.16 -16.10 -17.34
C TYR A 86 7.35 -15.85 -18.26
N ASP A 87 8.51 -16.39 -17.89
CA ASP A 87 9.63 -16.49 -18.81
C ASP A 87 9.17 -17.36 -19.99
N LYS A 88 8.93 -16.72 -21.14
CA LYS A 88 8.79 -17.43 -22.41
C LYS A 88 10.20 -17.88 -22.82
N ASN A 89 10.54 -19.11 -22.44
CA ASN A 89 11.63 -19.88 -23.06
C ASN A 89 11.30 -20.19 -24.53
#